data_AF-A0A1W0W2L7-F1
#
_entry.id   AF-A0A1W0W2L7-F1
#
_cell.length_a   1.000
_cell.length_b   1.000
_cell.length_c   1.000
_cell.angle_alpha   90.00
_cell.angle_beta   90.00
_cell.angle_gamma   90.00
#
_symmetry.space_group_name_H-M   'P 1'
#
loop_
_entity.id
_entity.type
_entity.pdbx_description
1 polymer ?
#
loop_
_entity_poly.entity_id
_entity_poly.type
_entity_poly.pdbx_seq_one_letter_code
_entity_poly.pdbx_strand_id
1 'polypeptide(L)'
;MALQATGQGSRPPVAAADSDPARRPLSLGGTGCPKRSAAAGFPDDAVVEILSRLPAKDLCRSKCVSKDWCELISDRLRCRKLPQTLEGFFYGCVDDFSCDCEDSHESCSDISDESGSDDGNEARSDGGDEGGGEDEGVDPLFSSLRKQPGIRSLILLDSCNGLLLFRCTKVTRSYIVYNPATEHWVPVPVPISGLWFTWRESQDEDSDDDERTSAYLIFDPVASLHFQLIEFTNIPYMDVVNTYSSETRKWDHWIREHQWNLYKTIKSMRRSTIFNKVLHLIVSPVSIDQEQIAAINGKGETCRVICWLGNRGFPIFVGQSKGLLHCFSVSGHPDGNSCHMTELSIWVLKDYDAEEWELKHTVSFLELFGKRSCKFVSDYHVVTLHPEYNLIYFVQHWDYKLVSYDMDCKELHNLCTVGCDYGSITPYVPYFSETPVLSKRAP
;
A
#
# COMPACT_ATOMS: atom_id res chain seq x y z
N MET A 1 18.66 13.75 -47.83
CA MET A 1 18.98 12.76 -48.87
C MET A 1 17.66 12.11 -49.27
N ALA A 2 17.24 12.36 -50.51
CA ALA A 2 15.92 12.00 -51.04
C ALA A 2 15.94 10.62 -51.71
N LEU A 3 14.77 10.00 -51.85
CA LEU A 3 14.29 9.44 -53.12
C LEU A 3 12.79 9.13 -53.03
N GLN A 4 12.01 9.86 -53.83
CA GLN A 4 10.65 9.58 -54.26
C GLN A 4 10.67 8.62 -55.46
N ALA A 5 9.56 7.91 -55.70
CA ALA A 5 9.09 7.62 -57.05
C ALA A 5 7.55 7.66 -57.08
N THR A 6 7.04 8.38 -58.07
CA THR A 6 5.66 8.75 -58.35
C THR A 6 5.02 7.84 -59.41
N GLY A 7 3.68 7.86 -59.49
CA GLY A 7 2.94 7.33 -60.64
C GLY A 7 1.42 7.56 -60.52
N GLN A 8 0.93 8.63 -61.15
CA GLN A 8 -0.49 8.96 -61.35
C GLN A 8 -1.07 8.26 -62.58
N GLY A 9 -2.40 8.07 -62.64
CA GLY A 9 -3.14 7.76 -63.88
C GLY A 9 -4.66 7.72 -63.69
N SER A 10 -5.36 8.66 -64.36
CA SER A 10 -6.78 8.99 -64.24
C SER A 10 -7.75 8.12 -65.09
N ARG A 11 -9.04 8.12 -64.73
CA ARG A 11 -10.26 7.58 -65.42
C ARG A 11 -10.89 8.67 -66.34
N PRO A 12 -12.08 8.54 -67.02
CA PRO A 12 -12.91 7.44 -67.61
C PRO A 12 -13.36 7.82 -69.08
N PRO A 13 -14.59 7.60 -69.65
CA PRO A 13 -15.73 6.64 -69.47
C PRO A 13 -16.31 6.05 -70.80
N VAL A 14 -17.21 5.04 -70.77
CA VAL A 14 -18.39 4.92 -71.68
C VAL A 14 -19.54 4.12 -70.99
N ALA A 15 -20.78 4.59 -71.18
CA ALA A 15 -22.10 4.06 -70.76
C ALA A 15 -22.52 2.81 -71.59
N ALA A 16 -23.67 2.13 -71.49
CA ALA A 16 -24.99 2.38 -70.92
C ALA A 16 -25.78 1.05 -70.80
N ALA A 17 -26.77 1.04 -69.90
CA ALA A 17 -28.11 0.43 -69.97
C ALA A 17 -28.31 -0.99 -70.55
N ASP A 18 -28.91 -1.89 -69.75
CA ASP A 18 -30.29 -2.32 -70.03
C ASP A 18 -30.95 -2.91 -68.76
N SER A 19 -32.26 -3.10 -68.89
CA SER A 19 -33.30 -2.96 -67.89
C SER A 19 -34.00 -4.30 -67.64
N ASP A 20 -34.72 -4.34 -66.52
CA ASP A 20 -35.99 -5.05 -66.30
C ASP A 20 -36.01 -6.30 -65.38
N PRO A 21 -37.01 -6.41 -64.47
CA PRO A 21 -36.95 -7.19 -63.24
C PRO A 21 -37.86 -8.42 -63.22
N ALA A 22 -37.88 -9.08 -62.05
CA ALA A 22 -38.99 -9.85 -61.49
C ALA A 22 -39.40 -11.14 -62.21
N ARG A 23 -38.86 -12.26 -61.70
CA ARG A 23 -39.62 -13.50 -61.43
C ARG A 23 -38.99 -14.27 -60.28
N ARG A 24 -39.67 -14.28 -59.14
CA ARG A 24 -39.61 -15.32 -58.08
C ARG A 24 -40.99 -16.00 -58.04
N PRO A 25 -41.18 -17.15 -57.38
CA PRO A 25 -40.22 -18.15 -56.87
C PRO A 25 -40.64 -19.59 -57.27
N LEU A 26 -39.87 -20.62 -56.89
CA LEU A 26 -40.39 -21.82 -56.22
C LEU A 26 -39.21 -22.66 -55.69
N SER A 27 -39.39 -23.08 -54.43
CA SER A 27 -38.47 -23.75 -53.53
C SER A 27 -38.20 -25.22 -53.88
N LEU A 28 -36.97 -25.70 -53.66
CA LEU A 28 -36.71 -27.06 -53.17
C LEU A 28 -35.39 -27.07 -52.37
N GLY A 29 -35.42 -27.81 -51.24
CA GLY A 29 -34.42 -27.84 -50.17
C GLY A 29 -33.01 -28.22 -50.63
N GLY A 30 -31.97 -28.04 -49.83
CA GLY A 30 -31.93 -28.08 -48.37
C GLY A 30 -30.93 -29.17 -47.99
N THR A 31 -29.70 -28.77 -47.65
CA THR A 31 -28.82 -29.47 -46.70
C THR A 31 -27.78 -28.44 -46.24
N GLY A 32 -28.07 -27.77 -45.13
CA GLY A 32 -27.11 -26.95 -44.42
C GLY A 32 -26.02 -27.83 -43.84
N CYS A 33 -24.77 -27.44 -44.07
CA CYS A 33 -23.60 -27.96 -43.36
C CYS A 33 -23.85 -27.78 -41.84
N PRO A 34 -23.70 -28.81 -40.99
CA PRO A 34 -23.93 -28.65 -39.58
C PRO A 34 -22.90 -27.66 -39.03
N LYS A 35 -23.40 -26.52 -38.53
CA LYS A 35 -22.63 -25.66 -37.63
C LYS A 35 -22.06 -26.57 -36.55
N ARG A 36 -20.72 -26.62 -36.43
CA ARG A 36 -20.05 -27.15 -35.25
C ARG A 36 -20.81 -26.62 -34.04
N SER A 37 -21.46 -27.51 -33.30
CA SER A 37 -21.95 -27.19 -31.97
C SER A 37 -20.78 -26.58 -31.23
N ALA A 38 -20.89 -25.32 -30.81
CA ALA A 38 -19.99 -24.80 -29.81
C ALA A 38 -20.00 -25.81 -28.67
N ALA A 39 -18.83 -26.34 -28.32
CA ALA A 39 -18.70 -27.12 -27.10
C ALA A 39 -19.29 -26.23 -25.99
N ALA A 40 -20.19 -26.78 -25.17
CA ALA A 40 -20.66 -26.08 -23.99
C ALA A 40 -19.41 -25.67 -23.20
N GLY A 41 -19.12 -24.36 -23.19
CA GLY A 41 -17.96 -23.83 -22.49
C GLY A 41 -18.02 -24.27 -21.02
N PHE A 42 -16.84 -24.41 -20.41
CA PHE A 42 -16.77 -24.63 -18.97
C PHE A 42 -17.57 -23.52 -18.27
N PRO A 43 -18.45 -23.82 -17.30
CA PRO A 43 -19.24 -22.79 -16.65
C PRO A 43 -18.31 -21.77 -15.98
N ASP A 44 -18.57 -20.49 -16.19
CA ASP A 44 -17.69 -19.43 -15.72
C ASP A 44 -17.37 -19.52 -14.22
N ASP A 45 -18.31 -19.99 -13.40
CA ASP A 45 -18.09 -20.16 -11.96
C ASP A 45 -16.98 -21.16 -11.65
N ALA A 46 -16.88 -22.25 -12.41
CA ALA A 46 -15.81 -23.23 -12.27
C ALA A 46 -14.47 -22.69 -12.78
N VAL A 47 -14.49 -21.86 -13.84
CA VAL A 47 -13.29 -21.16 -14.31
C VAL A 47 -12.79 -20.17 -13.26
N VAL A 48 -13.69 -19.38 -12.66
CA VAL A 48 -13.36 -18.47 -11.56
C VAL A 48 -12.81 -19.23 -10.35
N GLU A 49 -13.36 -20.40 -10.02
CA GLU A 49 -12.83 -21.25 -8.94
C GLU A 49 -11.41 -21.76 -9.26
N ILE A 50 -11.13 -22.15 -10.50
CA ILE A 50 -9.78 -22.56 -10.91
C ILE A 50 -8.81 -21.37 -10.85
N LEU A 51 -9.20 -20.25 -11.46
CA LEU A 51 -8.45 -19.00 -11.44
C LEU A 51 -8.22 -18.51 -10.00
N SER A 52 -9.17 -18.79 -9.09
CA SER A 52 -9.06 -18.42 -7.68
C SER A 52 -7.98 -19.17 -6.89
N ARG A 53 -7.41 -20.21 -7.49
CA ARG A 53 -6.36 -21.02 -6.86
C ARG A 53 -4.99 -20.72 -7.44
N LEU A 54 -4.91 -19.86 -8.45
CA LEU A 54 -3.66 -19.48 -9.10
C LEU A 54 -2.96 -18.35 -8.35
N PRO A 55 -1.63 -18.35 -8.26
CA PRO A 55 -0.86 -17.18 -7.85
C PRO A 55 -1.19 -15.97 -8.73
N ALA A 56 -1.10 -14.76 -8.17
CA ALA A 56 -1.47 -13.52 -8.85
C ALA A 56 -0.76 -13.32 -10.21
N LYS A 57 0.54 -13.66 -10.32
CA LYS A 57 1.29 -13.65 -11.59
C LYS A 57 0.70 -14.58 -12.66
N ASP A 58 0.29 -15.78 -12.29
CA ASP A 58 -0.29 -16.77 -13.22
C ASP A 58 -1.74 -16.42 -13.58
N LEU A 59 -2.49 -15.85 -12.63
CA LEU A 59 -3.79 -15.26 -12.88
C LEU A 59 -3.69 -14.12 -13.90
N CYS A 60 -2.69 -13.25 -13.79
CA CYS A 60 -2.49 -12.15 -14.74
C CYS A 60 -2.12 -12.68 -16.14
N ARG A 61 -1.23 -13.67 -16.23
CA ARG A 61 -0.91 -14.36 -17.50
C ARG A 61 -2.13 -15.05 -18.13
N SER A 62 -3.08 -15.50 -17.31
CA SER A 62 -4.30 -16.15 -17.78
C SER A 62 -5.22 -15.22 -18.58
N LYS A 63 -5.07 -13.89 -18.46
CA LYS A 63 -5.76 -12.92 -19.32
C LYS A 63 -5.44 -13.09 -20.81
N CYS A 64 -4.30 -13.68 -21.14
CA CYS A 64 -3.89 -13.92 -22.52
C CYS A 64 -4.49 -15.20 -23.14
N VAL A 65 -5.18 -16.04 -22.34
CA VAL A 65 -5.69 -17.34 -22.79
C VAL A 65 -6.89 -17.19 -23.73
N SER A 66 -7.83 -16.29 -23.41
CA SER A 66 -8.99 -15.98 -24.26
C SER A 66 -9.62 -14.65 -23.86
N LYS A 67 -10.48 -14.09 -24.73
CA LYS A 67 -11.26 -12.89 -24.43
C LYS A 67 -12.20 -13.11 -23.24
N ASP A 68 -12.87 -14.26 -23.21
CA ASP A 68 -13.80 -14.62 -22.13
C ASP A 68 -13.07 -14.70 -20.78
N TRP A 69 -11.85 -15.26 -20.76
CA TRP A 69 -11.02 -15.29 -19.54
C TRP A 69 -10.55 -13.90 -19.14
N CYS A 70 -10.15 -13.06 -20.09
CA CYS A 70 -9.79 -11.68 -19.82
C CYS A 70 -10.97 -10.88 -19.24
N GLU A 71 -12.18 -11.06 -19.78
CA GLU A 71 -13.40 -10.44 -19.27
C GLU A 71 -13.76 -10.98 -17.87
N LEU A 72 -13.63 -12.29 -17.63
CA LEU A 72 -13.87 -12.91 -16.33
C LEU A 72 -12.91 -12.43 -15.24
N ILE A 73 -11.63 -12.24 -15.57
CA ILE A 73 -10.61 -11.74 -14.64
C ILE A 73 -10.79 -10.22 -14.42
N SER A 74 -11.29 -9.51 -15.43
CA SER A 74 -11.58 -8.08 -15.35
C SER A 74 -12.94 -7.78 -14.69
N ASP A 75 -13.82 -8.80 -14.54
CA ASP A 75 -15.14 -8.67 -13.92
C ASP A 75 -15.01 -8.45 -12.40
N ARG A 76 -15.34 -7.24 -11.98
CA ARG A 76 -15.22 -6.73 -10.61
C ARG A 76 -15.98 -7.57 -9.58
N LEU A 77 -17.12 -8.16 -9.94
CA LEU A 77 -17.93 -8.96 -9.02
C LEU A 77 -17.28 -10.32 -8.74
N ARG A 78 -16.47 -10.82 -9.67
CA ARG A 78 -15.77 -12.10 -9.58
C ARG A 78 -14.38 -11.96 -8.98
N CYS A 79 -13.77 -10.77 -9.03
CA CYS A 79 -12.50 -10.46 -8.37
C CYS A 79 -12.49 -10.67 -6.84
N ARG A 80 -13.66 -10.69 -6.17
CA ARG A 80 -13.75 -11.07 -4.75
C ARG A 80 -13.39 -12.52 -4.47
N LYS A 81 -13.56 -13.39 -5.46
CA LYS A 81 -13.23 -14.82 -5.36
C LYS A 81 -11.79 -15.09 -5.76
N LEU A 82 -11.14 -14.17 -6.47
CA LEU A 82 -9.75 -14.35 -6.92
C LEU A 82 -8.79 -14.04 -5.75
N PRO A 83 -7.70 -14.79 -5.61
CA PRO A 83 -6.79 -14.70 -4.50
C PRO A 83 -6.07 -13.38 -4.60
N GLN A 84 -6.39 -12.50 -3.66
CA GLN A 84 -5.61 -11.35 -3.32
C GLN A 84 -4.44 -11.82 -2.45
N THR A 85 -3.57 -12.65 -3.03
CA THR A 85 -2.38 -13.14 -2.32
C THR A 85 -1.43 -11.98 -2.11
N LEU A 86 -1.04 -11.76 -0.85
CA LEU A 86 0.05 -10.88 -0.49
C LEU A 86 1.30 -11.31 -1.27
N GLU A 87 1.76 -10.50 -2.21
CA GLU A 87 2.93 -10.83 -3.06
C GLU A 87 4.25 -10.35 -2.45
N GLY A 88 4.20 -9.40 -1.51
CA GLY A 88 5.40 -8.87 -0.86
C GLY A 88 5.13 -7.60 -0.08
N PHE A 89 6.20 -6.85 0.16
CA PHE A 89 6.19 -5.61 0.92
C PHE A 89 6.92 -4.52 0.13
N PHE A 90 6.42 -3.29 0.22
CA PHE A 90 7.10 -2.11 -0.25
C PHE A 90 7.64 -1.29 0.91
N TYR A 91 8.83 -0.72 0.73
CA TYR A 91 9.52 0.09 1.72
C TYR A 91 9.64 1.53 1.21
N GLY A 92 9.27 2.51 2.03
CA GLY A 92 9.59 3.91 1.79
C GLY A 92 10.88 4.26 2.51
N CYS A 93 11.90 4.77 1.80
CA CYS A 93 13.09 5.35 2.41
C CYS A 93 12.77 6.79 2.86
N VAL A 94 13.24 7.19 4.04
CA VAL A 94 13.29 8.61 4.38
C VAL A 94 14.52 9.16 3.67
N ASP A 95 14.33 9.91 2.59
CA ASP A 95 15.42 10.71 2.03
C ASP A 95 15.62 11.89 2.98
N ASP A 96 16.39 11.75 4.06
CA ASP A 96 16.91 12.93 4.77
C ASP A 96 18.28 12.65 5.42
N PHE A 97 19.19 13.58 5.16
CA PHE A 97 20.51 13.80 5.78
C PHE A 97 21.34 12.55 6.12
N SER A 98 22.44 12.38 5.37
CA SER A 98 23.66 11.66 5.75
C SER A 98 23.60 11.02 7.14
N CYS A 99 23.26 9.73 7.18
CA CYS A 99 23.71 8.93 8.30
C CYS A 99 25.22 9.01 8.30
N ASP A 100 25.79 9.68 9.30
CA ASP A 100 27.15 9.44 9.74
C ASP A 100 27.16 8.01 10.31
N CYS A 101 27.17 7.04 9.41
CA CYS A 101 27.57 5.69 9.72
C CYS A 101 29.08 5.77 10.00
N GLU A 102 29.46 6.12 11.24
CA GLU A 102 30.80 5.81 11.69
C GLU A 102 30.97 4.29 11.60
N ASP A 103 31.87 3.89 10.71
CA ASP A 103 32.35 2.54 10.48
C ASP A 103 32.38 1.72 11.77
N SER A 104 31.42 0.80 11.91
CA SER A 104 31.60 -0.38 12.75
C SER A 104 31.93 -1.57 11.86
N HIS A 105 33.10 -1.47 11.23
CA HIS A 105 33.87 -2.63 10.81
C HIS A 105 34.28 -3.42 12.07
N GLU A 106 33.40 -4.27 12.59
CA GLU A 106 33.82 -5.42 13.39
C GLU A 106 33.62 -6.69 12.56
N SER A 107 34.62 -6.94 11.70
CA SER A 107 34.87 -8.27 11.17
C SER A 107 35.45 -9.12 12.30
N CYS A 108 34.88 -10.31 12.52
CA CYS A 108 35.43 -11.30 13.42
C CYS A 108 36.85 -11.71 12.98
N SER A 109 37.82 -11.61 13.90
CA SER A 109 38.95 -12.55 13.92
C SER A 109 39.53 -12.72 15.32
N ASP A 110 39.78 -13.98 15.64
CA ASP A 110 40.34 -14.52 16.87
C ASP A 110 41.69 -13.91 17.33
N ILE A 111 41.84 -13.82 18.66
CA ILE A 111 43.01 -14.17 19.51
C ILE A 111 44.42 -13.73 19.04
N SER A 112 45.06 -12.80 19.78
CA SER A 112 46.28 -12.94 20.62
C SER A 112 47.14 -11.67 20.75
N ASP A 113 47.43 -11.33 22.01
CA ASP A 113 48.67 -10.85 22.64
C ASP A 113 49.73 -9.93 21.97
N GLU A 114 50.24 -9.05 22.85
CA GLU A 114 51.57 -8.40 22.94
C GLU A 114 51.91 -7.12 22.15
N SER A 115 52.03 -6.03 22.94
CA SER A 115 53.13 -5.04 23.02
C SER A 115 53.74 -4.36 21.76
N GLY A 116 53.90 -3.03 21.85
CA GLY A 116 55.08 -2.34 21.30
C GLY A 116 54.85 -1.08 20.44
N SER A 117 54.99 0.09 21.07
CA SER A 117 55.71 1.32 20.65
C SER A 117 55.91 1.74 19.18
N ASP A 118 55.69 3.05 19.00
CA ASP A 118 56.45 4.08 18.25
C ASP A 118 56.36 4.25 16.72
N ASP A 119 56.02 5.52 16.39
CA ASP A 119 56.59 6.44 15.39
C ASP A 119 56.74 6.04 13.90
N GLY A 120 56.15 6.91 13.06
CA GLY A 120 56.93 7.56 12.00
C GLY A 120 56.53 7.30 10.54
N ASN A 121 56.00 8.36 9.93
CA ASN A 121 56.37 8.93 8.63
C ASN A 121 55.69 8.49 7.31
N GLU A 122 55.33 9.55 6.57
CA GLU A 122 55.19 9.78 5.12
C GLU A 122 55.32 8.60 4.13
N ALA A 123 54.39 8.53 3.16
CA ALA A 123 54.61 9.02 1.78
C ALA A 123 53.57 8.46 0.79
N ARG A 124 53.31 9.26 -0.24
CA ARG A 124 52.38 9.04 -1.36
C ARG A 124 52.78 7.89 -2.29
N SER A 125 51.79 7.19 -2.85
CA SER A 125 51.72 6.60 -4.22
C SER A 125 50.31 6.02 -4.37
N ASP A 126 49.41 6.63 -5.15
CA ASP A 126 49.17 6.42 -6.59
C ASP A 126 48.94 4.94 -6.97
N GLY A 127 47.70 4.65 -7.40
CA GLY A 127 47.22 3.32 -7.76
C GLY A 127 45.71 3.33 -7.87
N GLY A 128 45.19 3.63 -9.07
CA GLY A 128 43.77 3.54 -9.38
C GLY A 128 43.29 2.10 -9.31
N ASP A 129 42.08 1.92 -8.78
CA ASP A 129 41.26 0.75 -9.04
C ASP A 129 39.81 1.20 -9.28
N GLU A 130 39.32 0.87 -10.47
CA GLU A 130 37.94 1.04 -10.91
C GLU A 130 37.10 -0.03 -10.22
N GLY A 131 36.67 0.23 -8.99
CA GLY A 131 35.67 -0.56 -8.28
C GLY A 131 34.30 0.07 -8.40
N GLY A 132 33.58 -0.21 -9.49
CA GLY A 132 32.15 0.09 -9.59
C GLY A 132 31.37 -0.68 -8.53
N GLY A 133 31.15 -0.05 -7.38
CA GLY A 133 30.13 -0.48 -6.44
C GLY A 133 28.77 -0.11 -7.01
N GLU A 134 28.12 -1.06 -7.66
CA GLU A 134 26.68 -0.98 -7.89
C GLU A 134 26.02 -0.88 -6.51
N ASP A 135 25.33 0.25 -6.30
CA ASP A 135 24.50 0.57 -5.15
C ASP A 135 23.32 -0.43 -5.08
N GLU A 136 23.60 -1.63 -4.59
CA GLU A 136 22.60 -2.69 -4.34
C GLU A 136 21.79 -2.36 -3.08
N GLY A 137 20.89 -1.39 -3.21
CA GLY A 137 19.89 -1.08 -2.18
C GLY A 137 18.62 -0.41 -2.71
N VAL A 138 18.59 -0.02 -3.99
CA VAL A 138 17.43 0.69 -4.56
C VAL A 138 16.43 -0.31 -5.10
N ASP A 139 15.26 -0.40 -4.46
CA ASP A 139 14.12 -1.19 -4.95
C ASP A 139 13.82 -0.82 -6.43
N PRO A 140 14.04 -1.75 -7.39
CA PRO A 140 14.02 -1.46 -8.82
C PRO A 140 12.71 -0.84 -9.32
N LEU A 141 11.60 -1.08 -8.59
CA LEU A 141 10.24 -0.75 -8.99
C LEU A 141 9.92 0.77 -8.92
N PHE A 142 10.63 1.55 -8.10
CA PHE A 142 10.37 2.99 -7.95
C PHE A 142 11.23 3.87 -8.86
N SER A 143 12.28 3.29 -9.47
CA SER A 143 13.22 4.04 -10.31
C SER A 143 12.51 4.71 -11.50
N SER A 144 11.51 4.07 -12.11
CA SER A 144 10.72 4.65 -13.21
C SER A 144 9.85 5.83 -12.81
N LEU A 145 9.31 5.83 -11.58
CA LEU A 145 8.49 6.94 -11.09
C LEU A 145 9.35 8.15 -10.70
N ARG A 146 10.51 7.92 -10.05
CA ARG A 146 11.47 8.99 -9.69
C ARG A 146 12.10 9.68 -10.91
N LYS A 147 12.19 8.99 -12.06
CA LYS A 147 12.70 9.57 -13.32
C LYS A 147 11.78 10.62 -13.97
N GLN A 148 10.56 10.83 -13.45
CA GLN A 148 9.63 11.83 -14.02
C GLN A 148 10.06 13.27 -13.69
N PRO A 149 10.01 14.20 -14.67
CA PRO A 149 10.40 15.59 -14.45
C PRO A 149 9.53 16.24 -13.37
N GLY A 150 10.17 16.67 -12.30
CA GLY A 150 9.52 17.34 -11.17
C GLY A 150 9.14 16.43 -10.01
N ILE A 151 9.56 15.17 -9.93
CA ILE A 151 9.46 14.36 -8.70
C ILE A 151 10.85 14.34 -8.06
N ARG A 152 11.04 14.97 -6.90
CA ARG A 152 12.36 15.07 -6.24
C ARG A 152 12.53 14.03 -5.13
N SER A 153 11.56 13.90 -4.23
CA SER A 153 11.50 12.84 -3.24
C SER A 153 10.04 12.39 -3.03
N LEU A 154 9.89 11.09 -2.78
CA LEU A 154 8.61 10.40 -2.63
C LEU A 154 8.60 9.62 -1.32
N ILE A 155 7.64 9.93 -0.46
CA ILE A 155 7.41 9.23 0.80
C ILE A 155 6.21 8.32 0.62
N LEU A 156 6.38 7.02 0.85
CA LEU A 156 5.30 6.04 0.85
C LEU A 156 4.46 6.22 2.12
N LEU A 157 3.16 6.48 1.97
CA LEU A 157 2.26 6.70 3.10
C LEU A 157 1.34 5.52 3.38
N ASP A 158 0.75 4.94 2.34
CA ASP A 158 -0.30 3.93 2.50
C ASP A 158 -0.41 3.02 1.26
N SER A 159 -1.08 1.88 1.44
CA SER A 159 -1.46 0.98 0.35
C SER A 159 -2.86 0.42 0.57
N CYS A 160 -3.69 0.40 -0.47
CA CYS A 160 -5.03 -0.14 -0.40
C CYS A 160 -5.38 -0.86 -1.70
N ASN A 161 -5.70 -2.16 -1.61
CA ASN A 161 -6.17 -3.00 -2.72
C ASN A 161 -5.37 -2.82 -4.03
N GLY A 162 -4.04 -2.85 -3.91
CA GLY A 162 -3.08 -2.78 -5.01
C GLY A 162 -2.73 -1.39 -5.52
N LEU A 163 -3.30 -0.35 -4.93
CA LEU A 163 -2.85 1.03 -5.12
C LEU A 163 -1.94 1.45 -3.98
N LEU A 164 -0.92 2.25 -4.31
CA LEU A 164 0.02 2.88 -3.38
C LEU A 164 -0.22 4.38 -3.36
N LEU A 165 -0.13 4.97 -2.16
CA LEU A 165 -0.20 6.42 -1.94
C LEU A 165 1.20 6.94 -1.59
N PHE A 166 1.65 7.92 -2.38
CA PHE A 166 2.88 8.65 -2.12
C PHE A 166 2.60 10.13 -1.84
N ARG A 167 3.38 10.69 -0.93
CA ARG A 167 3.52 12.14 -0.76
C ARG A 167 4.79 12.61 -1.46
N CYS A 168 4.68 13.68 -2.22
CA CYS A 168 5.82 14.36 -2.83
C CYS A 168 6.30 15.48 -1.90
N THR A 169 7.59 15.47 -1.58
CA THR A 169 8.25 16.55 -0.85
C THR A 169 8.60 17.68 -1.85
N LYS A 170 7.74 18.70 -1.88
CA LYS A 170 7.94 19.97 -2.57
C LYS A 170 7.48 21.09 -1.65
N VAL A 171 7.72 22.34 -2.06
CA VAL A 171 7.11 23.57 -1.50
C VAL A 171 5.58 23.47 -1.35
N THR A 172 4.92 22.53 -2.04
CA THR A 172 3.50 22.22 -1.81
C THR A 172 3.32 20.73 -1.55
N ARG A 173 2.63 20.40 -0.46
CA ARG A 173 2.19 19.04 -0.12
C ARG A 173 1.31 18.48 -1.24
N SER A 174 1.87 17.59 -2.07
CA SER A 174 1.18 16.98 -3.21
C SER A 174 1.21 15.46 -3.13
N TYR A 175 0.16 14.81 -3.61
CA TYR A 175 0.00 13.36 -3.53
C TYR A 175 0.02 12.70 -4.90
N ILE A 176 0.50 11.46 -4.96
CA ILE A 176 0.46 10.60 -6.13
C ILE A 176 -0.17 9.27 -5.73
N VAL A 177 -1.10 8.78 -6.55
CA VAL A 177 -1.59 7.41 -6.46
C VAL A 177 -1.01 6.61 -7.60
N TYR A 178 -0.39 5.47 -7.28
CA TYR A 178 0.33 4.62 -8.22
C TYR A 178 -0.16 3.17 -8.13
N ASN A 179 -0.29 2.50 -9.27
CA ASN A 179 -0.52 1.07 -9.36
C ASN A 179 0.73 0.39 -9.95
N PRO A 180 1.54 -0.31 -9.13
CA PRO A 180 2.73 -1.01 -9.60
C PRO A 180 2.44 -2.09 -10.64
N ALA A 181 1.33 -2.81 -10.51
CA ALA A 181 1.00 -3.93 -11.39
C ALA A 181 0.65 -3.51 -12.81
N THR A 182 0.19 -2.27 -13.00
CA THR A 182 -0.13 -1.73 -14.32
C THR A 182 0.84 -0.62 -14.73
N GLU A 183 1.75 -0.22 -13.85
CA GLU A 183 2.66 0.92 -14.03
C GLU A 183 1.94 2.26 -14.26
N HIS A 184 0.65 2.38 -13.90
CA HIS A 184 -0.11 3.62 -14.07
C HIS A 184 -0.17 4.45 -12.79
N TRP A 185 -0.12 5.78 -12.94
CA TRP A 185 -0.24 6.72 -11.83
C TRP A 185 -1.09 7.94 -12.17
N VAL A 186 -1.48 8.68 -11.14
CA VAL A 186 -2.14 9.98 -11.26
C VAL A 186 -1.67 10.93 -10.16
N PRO A 187 -1.32 12.19 -10.50
CA PRO A 187 -1.12 13.21 -9.50
C PRO A 187 -2.49 13.66 -8.96
N VAL A 188 -2.57 13.76 -7.64
CA VAL A 188 -3.74 14.31 -6.97
C VAL A 188 -3.56 15.83 -6.87
N PRO A 189 -4.60 16.63 -7.12
CA PRO A 189 -4.55 18.06 -6.88
C PRO A 189 -4.10 18.37 -5.44
N VAL A 190 -3.41 19.49 -5.23
CA VAL A 190 -3.02 19.93 -3.87
C VAL A 190 -4.29 20.33 -3.10
N PRO A 191 -4.48 19.87 -1.85
CA PRO A 191 -5.60 20.32 -1.03
C PRO A 191 -5.49 21.82 -0.72
N ILE A 192 -6.63 22.50 -0.59
CA ILE A 192 -6.68 23.96 -0.35
C ILE A 192 -6.00 24.32 0.99
N SER A 193 -6.12 23.45 1.99
CA SER A 193 -5.39 23.53 3.25
C SER A 193 -3.87 23.59 3.04
N GLY A 194 -3.33 22.79 2.10
CA GLY A 194 -1.93 22.82 1.66
C GLY A 194 -1.46 24.21 1.22
N LEU A 195 -2.36 25.04 0.68
CA LEU A 195 -2.07 26.43 0.30
C LEU A 195 -2.09 27.39 1.50
N TRP A 196 -2.77 27.08 2.61
CA TRP A 196 -2.67 27.87 3.83
C TRP A 196 -1.32 27.68 4.53
N PHE A 197 -0.72 26.49 4.42
CA PHE A 197 0.60 26.20 4.98
C PHE A 197 1.73 26.93 4.26
N THR A 198 1.66 27.09 2.93
CA THR A 198 2.67 27.86 2.16
C THR A 198 2.82 29.33 2.59
N TRP A 199 1.82 29.93 3.24
CA TRP A 199 1.96 31.31 3.75
C TRP A 199 2.74 31.38 5.06
N ARG A 200 2.75 30.29 5.86
CA ARG A 200 3.43 30.24 7.17
C ARG A 200 4.87 29.73 7.08
N GLU A 201 5.20 29.00 6.01
CA GLU A 201 6.57 28.60 5.62
C GLU A 201 7.54 29.78 5.45
N SER A 202 7.06 31.03 5.46
CA SER A 202 7.92 32.21 5.36
C SER A 202 8.59 32.65 6.68
N GLN A 203 8.36 31.97 7.81
CA GLN A 203 8.89 32.42 9.11
C GLN A 203 9.60 31.39 9.99
N ASP A 204 9.47 30.08 9.77
CA ASP A 204 10.12 29.07 10.63
C ASP A 204 10.82 28.00 9.77
N GLU A 205 12.15 28.06 9.66
CA GLU A 205 12.98 27.10 8.89
C GLU A 205 13.22 25.76 9.61
N ASP A 206 12.71 25.59 10.85
CA ASP A 206 13.01 24.44 11.74
C ASP A 206 11.79 23.57 12.11
N SER A 207 10.63 23.69 11.44
CA SER A 207 9.45 22.89 11.85
C SER A 207 9.33 21.56 11.11
N ASP A 208 9.42 20.45 11.85
CA ASP A 208 9.03 19.07 11.46
C ASP A 208 7.54 18.97 11.05
N ASP A 209 7.16 19.60 9.95
CA ASP A 209 5.78 19.68 9.48
C ASP A 209 5.26 18.31 8.98
N ASP A 210 6.16 17.36 8.73
CA ASP A 210 5.82 15.99 8.36
C ASP A 210 5.12 15.20 9.49
N GLU A 211 5.39 15.54 10.76
CA GLU A 211 4.79 14.89 11.94
C GLU A 211 3.31 15.26 12.20
N ARG A 212 2.76 16.25 11.48
CA ARG A 212 1.43 16.81 11.77
C ARG A 212 0.33 16.36 10.82
N THR A 213 0.67 15.54 9.83
CA THR A 213 -0.26 15.09 8.81
C THR A 213 -0.24 13.58 8.61
N SER A 214 -1.40 12.99 8.34
CA SER A 214 -1.52 11.60 7.90
C SER A 214 -2.57 11.51 6.80
N ALA A 215 -2.19 10.88 5.68
CA ALA A 215 -3.10 10.65 4.57
C ALA A 215 -3.34 9.16 4.39
N TYR A 216 -4.60 8.81 4.14
CA TYR A 216 -5.07 7.43 4.00
C TYR A 216 -5.75 7.25 2.65
N LEU A 217 -5.53 6.08 2.03
CA LEU A 217 -6.10 5.70 0.76
C LEU A 217 -7.29 4.77 0.95
N ILE A 218 -8.43 5.13 0.36
CA ILE A 218 -9.62 4.27 0.31
C ILE A 218 -9.85 3.87 -1.13
N PHE A 219 -9.67 2.59 -1.41
CA PHE A 219 -9.96 2.01 -2.71
C PHE A 219 -10.58 0.63 -2.56
N ASP A 220 -11.78 0.43 -3.08
CA ASP A 220 -12.44 -0.88 -3.17
C ASP A 220 -12.82 -1.11 -4.64
N PRO A 221 -12.00 -1.85 -5.41
CA PRO A 221 -12.22 -2.04 -6.84
C PRO A 221 -13.54 -2.74 -7.16
N VAL A 222 -14.13 -3.47 -6.20
CA VAL A 222 -15.43 -4.13 -6.38
C VAL A 222 -16.56 -3.11 -6.34
N ALA A 223 -16.40 -2.08 -5.52
CA ALA A 223 -17.41 -1.05 -5.33
C ALA A 223 -17.31 0.10 -6.34
N SER A 224 -16.09 0.57 -6.60
CA SER A 224 -15.82 1.73 -7.43
C SER A 224 -14.42 1.65 -8.03
N LEU A 225 -14.23 2.13 -9.25
CA LEU A 225 -12.88 2.35 -9.78
C LEU A 225 -12.30 3.70 -9.34
N HIS A 226 -13.08 4.49 -8.60
CA HIS A 226 -12.63 5.73 -8.02
C HIS A 226 -12.09 5.46 -6.62
N PHE A 227 -10.85 5.91 -6.38
CA PHE A 227 -10.30 5.99 -5.05
C PHE A 227 -10.70 7.31 -4.37
N GLN A 228 -10.64 7.30 -3.05
CA GLN A 228 -10.79 8.47 -2.19
C GLN A 228 -9.57 8.61 -1.30
N LEU A 229 -9.26 9.83 -0.90
CA LEU A 229 -8.22 10.11 0.10
C LEU A 229 -8.82 10.83 1.29
N ILE A 230 -8.32 10.52 2.47
CA ILE A 230 -8.60 11.26 3.69
C ILE A 230 -7.27 11.74 4.25
N GLU A 231 -7.11 13.03 4.40
CA GLU A 231 -5.96 13.65 5.04
C GLU A 231 -6.40 14.26 6.37
N PHE A 232 -5.73 13.86 7.43
CA PHE A 232 -5.83 14.44 8.75
C PHE A 232 -4.68 15.41 8.94
N THR A 233 -4.98 16.62 9.42
CA THR A 233 -3.97 17.61 9.74
C THR A 233 -4.22 18.16 11.13
N ASN A 234 -3.24 17.99 12.01
CA ASN A 234 -3.26 18.59 13.33
C ASN A 234 -2.59 19.97 13.28
N ILE A 235 -3.37 21.02 13.46
CA ILE A 235 -2.89 22.39 13.60
C ILE A 235 -3.04 22.78 15.06
N PRO A 236 -2.13 23.58 15.64
CA PRO A 236 -2.39 24.17 16.95
C PRO A 236 -3.79 24.78 16.98
N TYR A 237 -4.61 24.32 17.93
CA TYR A 237 -5.99 24.78 18.16
C TYR A 237 -7.04 24.36 17.11
N MET A 238 -6.72 23.59 16.05
CA MET A 238 -7.69 23.15 15.04
C MET A 238 -7.32 21.79 14.43
N ASP A 239 -8.27 20.85 14.40
CA ASP A 239 -8.13 19.61 13.63
C ASP A 239 -8.86 19.75 12.30
N VAL A 240 -8.12 19.59 11.20
CA VAL A 240 -8.65 19.71 9.85
C VAL A 240 -8.69 18.34 9.20
N VAL A 241 -9.80 18.04 8.53
CA VAL A 241 -9.95 16.86 7.69
C VAL A 241 -10.18 17.31 6.26
N ASN A 242 -9.32 16.86 5.36
CA ASN A 242 -9.46 17.06 3.93
C ASN A 242 -9.81 15.74 3.27
N THR A 243 -10.79 15.73 2.37
CA THR A 243 -11.13 14.54 1.58
C THR A 243 -11.13 14.81 0.11
N TYR A 244 -10.56 13.87 -0.63
CA TYR A 244 -10.52 13.90 -2.09
C TYR A 244 -11.31 12.74 -2.66
N SER A 245 -12.08 13.01 -3.71
CA SER A 245 -12.67 11.96 -4.55
C SER A 245 -12.13 12.05 -5.97
N SER A 246 -11.59 10.94 -6.47
CA SER A 246 -11.13 10.87 -7.85
C SER A 246 -12.27 10.86 -8.89
N GLU A 247 -13.52 10.64 -8.45
CA GLU A 247 -14.73 10.75 -9.28
C GLU A 247 -15.05 12.21 -9.58
N THR A 248 -15.12 13.04 -8.54
CA THR A 248 -15.43 14.47 -8.67
C THR A 248 -14.20 15.32 -8.99
N ARG A 249 -13.01 14.77 -8.73
CA ARG A 249 -11.71 15.45 -8.79
C ARG A 249 -11.65 16.72 -7.95
N LYS A 250 -12.37 16.73 -6.83
CA LYS A 250 -12.46 17.87 -5.90
C LYS A 250 -12.00 17.47 -4.51
N TRP A 251 -11.46 18.46 -3.82
CA TRP A 251 -11.22 18.42 -2.39
C TRP A 251 -12.38 19.07 -1.66
N ASP A 252 -12.85 18.39 -0.63
CA ASP A 252 -13.70 18.95 0.41
C ASP A 252 -12.84 19.08 1.69
N HIS A 253 -13.16 20.07 2.52
CA HIS A 253 -12.49 20.26 3.81
C HIS A 253 -13.50 20.73 4.84
N TRP A 254 -13.26 20.36 6.09
CA TRP A 254 -13.98 20.91 7.22
C TRP A 254 -13.11 20.79 8.48
N ILE A 255 -13.53 21.56 9.48
CA ILE A 255 -12.92 21.55 10.79
C ILE A 255 -13.66 20.51 11.62
N ARG A 256 -12.90 19.61 12.22
CA ARG A 256 -13.41 18.62 13.16
C ARG A 256 -13.35 19.22 14.56
N GLU A 257 -14.39 18.99 15.35
CA GLU A 257 -14.36 19.34 16.77
C GLU A 257 -13.25 18.53 17.47
N HIS A 258 -12.53 19.14 18.42
CA HIS A 258 -11.42 18.54 19.20
C HIS A 258 -11.86 17.44 20.17
N GLN A 259 -12.56 16.43 19.67
CA GLN A 259 -12.99 15.26 20.44
C GLN A 259 -11.83 14.29 20.64
N TRP A 260 -10.90 14.22 19.69
CA TRP A 260 -9.74 13.33 19.72
C TRP A 260 -8.43 14.13 19.68
N ASN A 261 -7.43 13.64 20.40
CA ASN A 261 -6.07 14.10 20.30
C ASN A 261 -5.46 13.55 19.00
N LEU A 262 -5.67 14.29 17.91
CA LEU A 262 -5.21 13.90 16.58
C LEU A 262 -3.69 13.89 16.48
N TYR A 263 -2.99 14.81 17.17
CA TYR A 263 -1.53 14.79 17.28
C TYR A 263 -1.02 13.45 17.82
N LYS A 264 -1.58 12.99 18.94
CA LYS A 264 -1.22 11.68 19.54
C LYS A 264 -1.54 10.53 18.59
N THR A 265 -2.68 10.60 17.90
CA THR A 265 -3.10 9.58 16.93
C THR A 265 -2.13 9.48 15.75
N ILE A 266 -1.80 10.61 15.13
CA ILE A 266 -0.86 10.72 14.00
C ILE A 266 0.54 10.25 14.40
N LYS A 267 1.05 10.70 15.56
CA LYS A 267 2.40 10.39 16.02
C LYS A 267 2.58 8.93 16.47
N SER A 268 1.50 8.23 16.82
CA SER A 268 1.58 6.88 17.38
C SER A 268 2.11 5.80 16.44
N MET A 269 2.27 6.09 15.13
CA MET A 269 2.58 5.12 14.06
C MET A 269 1.65 3.89 14.02
N ARG A 270 0.49 3.95 14.69
CA ARG A 270 -0.46 2.84 14.71
C ARG A 270 -1.12 2.74 13.34
N ARG A 271 -1.07 1.53 12.78
CA ARG A 271 -1.68 1.22 11.49
C ARG A 271 -3.20 1.38 11.53
N SER A 272 -3.75 1.84 10.43
CA SER A 272 -5.18 1.85 10.13
C SER A 272 -5.51 0.74 9.14
N THR A 273 -6.80 0.46 8.96
CA THR A 273 -7.27 -0.49 7.95
C THR A 273 -8.56 -0.03 7.33
N ILE A 274 -8.79 -0.40 6.07
CA ILE A 274 -10.10 -0.24 5.44
C ILE A 274 -10.92 -1.50 5.70
N PHE A 275 -12.09 -1.33 6.31
CA PHE A 275 -13.03 -2.41 6.54
C PHE A 275 -14.43 -1.93 6.16
N ASN A 276 -15.14 -2.69 5.31
CA ASN A 276 -16.44 -2.28 4.76
C ASN A 276 -16.46 -0.87 4.14
N LYS A 277 -15.37 -0.48 3.45
CA LYS A 277 -15.17 0.85 2.83
C LYS A 277 -15.08 2.02 3.80
N VAL A 278 -14.84 1.72 5.06
CA VAL A 278 -14.70 2.69 6.14
C VAL A 278 -13.30 2.54 6.72
N LEU A 279 -12.60 3.64 6.88
CA LEU A 279 -11.29 3.70 7.51
C LEU A 279 -11.46 3.47 9.01
N HIS A 280 -10.81 2.43 9.52
CA HIS A 280 -10.75 2.14 10.95
C HIS A 280 -9.38 2.53 11.47
N LEU A 281 -9.35 3.41 12.47
CA LEU A 281 -8.11 3.88 13.08
C LEU A 281 -8.25 4.00 14.59
N ILE A 282 -7.16 3.74 15.30
CA ILE A 282 -7.11 3.88 16.76
C ILE A 282 -7.00 5.38 17.08
N VAL A 283 -7.89 5.89 17.91
CA VAL A 283 -7.95 7.29 18.31
C VAL A 283 -7.80 7.42 19.82
N SER A 284 -7.13 8.47 20.26
CA SER A 284 -7.07 8.85 21.67
C SER A 284 -8.02 10.01 21.93
N PRO A 285 -9.10 9.84 22.72
CA PRO A 285 -9.97 10.94 23.12
C PRO A 285 -9.23 12.00 23.93
N VAL A 286 -9.67 13.27 23.87
CA VAL A 286 -9.10 14.35 24.69
C VAL A 286 -9.57 14.24 26.15
N SER A 287 -10.78 13.75 26.37
CA SER A 287 -11.47 13.76 27.66
C SER A 287 -11.35 12.47 28.46
N ILE A 288 -10.86 11.38 27.86
CA ILE A 288 -10.80 10.05 28.48
C ILE A 288 -9.45 9.43 28.10
N ASP A 289 -8.74 8.87 29.07
CA ASP A 289 -7.44 8.18 28.86
C ASP A 289 -7.57 6.81 28.16
N GLN A 290 -8.78 6.45 27.73
CA GLN A 290 -9.08 5.16 27.11
C GLN A 290 -9.18 5.32 25.60
N GLU A 291 -8.32 4.59 24.89
CA GLU A 291 -8.30 4.59 23.43
C GLU A 291 -9.58 4.00 22.84
N GLN A 292 -9.91 4.39 21.62
CA GLN A 292 -11.10 3.96 20.90
C GLN A 292 -10.73 3.61 19.47
N ILE A 293 -11.61 2.90 18.76
CA ILE A 293 -11.44 2.64 17.33
C ILE A 293 -12.52 3.42 16.59
N ALA A 294 -12.10 4.41 15.81
CA ALA A 294 -12.99 5.24 15.01
C ALA A 294 -13.16 4.66 13.62
N ALA A 295 -14.40 4.59 13.14
CA ALA A 295 -14.76 4.22 11.78
C ALA A 295 -15.16 5.49 11.00
N ILE A 296 -14.38 5.86 9.98
CA ILE A 296 -14.49 7.11 9.22
C ILE A 296 -14.75 6.83 7.74
N ASN A 297 -15.81 7.39 7.17
CA ASN A 297 -16.14 7.17 5.76
C ASN A 297 -15.26 8.00 4.81
N GLY A 298 -15.36 7.77 3.50
CA GLY A 298 -14.63 8.53 2.48
C GLY A 298 -14.99 10.02 2.37
N LYS A 299 -16.00 10.49 3.12
CA LYS A 299 -16.28 11.92 3.35
C LYS A 299 -15.74 12.41 4.68
N GLY A 300 -14.85 11.63 5.33
CA GLY A 300 -14.18 11.96 6.59
C GLY A 300 -15.11 12.14 7.81
N GLU A 301 -16.37 11.72 7.70
CA GLU A 301 -17.35 11.73 8.79
C GLU A 301 -17.17 10.49 9.66
N THR A 302 -17.21 10.68 10.99
CA THR A 302 -17.21 9.56 11.94
C THR A 302 -18.54 8.82 11.87
N CYS A 303 -18.52 7.60 11.35
CA CYS A 303 -19.71 6.75 11.23
C CYS A 303 -19.97 5.96 12.51
N ARG A 304 -18.92 5.52 13.20
CA ARG A 304 -18.99 4.73 14.42
C ARG A 304 -17.75 4.97 15.26
N VAL A 305 -17.91 4.83 16.58
CA VAL A 305 -16.82 4.80 17.55
C VAL A 305 -16.99 3.55 18.38
N ILE A 306 -16.04 2.62 18.25
CA ILE A 306 -16.03 1.35 18.98
C ILE A 306 -15.20 1.56 20.24
N CYS A 307 -15.78 1.27 21.40
CA CYS A 307 -15.10 1.47 22.68
C CYS A 307 -14.12 0.33 22.95
N TRP A 308 -12.84 0.64 23.16
CA TRP A 308 -11.84 -0.37 23.51
C TRP A 308 -11.76 -0.57 25.02
N LEU A 309 -12.32 -1.65 25.55
CA LEU A 309 -12.37 -1.89 26.99
C LEU A 309 -10.97 -2.06 27.62
N GLY A 310 -10.68 -1.31 28.67
CA GLY A 310 -9.35 -1.27 29.31
C GLY A 310 -8.86 -2.59 29.91
N ASN A 311 -9.75 -3.56 30.15
CA ASN A 311 -9.35 -4.91 30.57
C ASN A 311 -8.70 -5.74 29.45
N ARG A 312 -8.68 -5.25 28.22
CA ARG A 312 -8.06 -5.89 27.05
C ARG A 312 -6.64 -5.40 26.77
N GLY A 313 -6.05 -4.59 27.64
CA GLY A 313 -4.78 -3.91 27.40
C GLY A 313 -4.91 -2.73 26.43
N PHE A 314 -3.78 -2.25 25.92
CA PHE A 314 -3.71 -1.06 25.06
C PHE A 314 -3.66 -1.43 23.58
N PRO A 315 -4.55 -0.89 22.73
CA PRO A 315 -4.59 -1.24 21.32
C PRO A 315 -3.42 -0.59 20.57
N ILE A 316 -2.68 -1.37 19.79
CA ILE A 316 -1.50 -0.90 19.04
C ILE A 316 -1.64 -1.06 17.53
N PHE A 317 -2.59 -1.87 17.06
CA PHE A 317 -2.78 -2.14 15.65
C PHE A 317 -4.23 -2.54 15.39
N VAL A 318 -4.80 -2.01 14.31
CA VAL A 318 -6.09 -2.47 13.77
C VAL A 318 -5.90 -2.93 12.32
N GLY A 319 -6.39 -4.12 12.00
CA GLY A 319 -6.21 -4.73 10.69
C GLY A 319 -7.39 -5.61 10.30
N GLN A 320 -7.37 -6.08 9.05
CA GLN A 320 -8.36 -7.02 8.55
C GLN A 320 -7.69 -8.36 8.22
N SER A 321 -8.35 -9.46 8.59
CA SER A 321 -7.99 -10.81 8.16
C SER A 321 -9.26 -11.67 8.10
N LYS A 322 -9.36 -12.53 7.10
CA LYS A 322 -10.49 -13.45 6.85
C LYS A 322 -11.85 -12.74 6.86
N GLY A 323 -11.89 -11.52 6.33
CA GLY A 323 -13.10 -10.70 6.28
C GLY A 323 -13.59 -10.16 7.63
N LEU A 324 -12.77 -10.22 8.68
CA LEU A 324 -13.10 -9.72 10.02
C LEU A 324 -12.10 -8.68 10.50
N LEU A 325 -12.58 -7.72 11.30
CA LEU A 325 -11.73 -6.73 11.94
C LEU A 325 -10.98 -7.37 13.11
N HIS A 326 -9.67 -7.16 13.14
CA HIS A 326 -8.78 -7.63 14.19
C HIS A 326 -8.13 -6.41 14.88
N CYS A 327 -7.95 -6.51 16.19
CA CYS A 327 -7.23 -5.51 16.97
C CYS A 327 -6.18 -6.21 17.82
N PHE A 328 -4.97 -5.66 17.81
CA PHE A 328 -3.90 -6.15 18.66
C PHE A 328 -3.73 -5.23 19.85
N SER A 329 -3.51 -5.84 21.00
CA SER A 329 -3.25 -5.11 22.23
C SER A 329 -2.09 -5.68 23.03
N VAL A 330 -1.57 -4.83 23.90
CA VAL A 330 -0.41 -5.13 24.75
C VAL A 330 -0.71 -4.79 26.21
N SER A 331 0.00 -5.45 27.13
CA SER A 331 -0.21 -5.31 28.58
C SER A 331 0.22 -3.96 29.17
N GLY A 332 1.09 -3.20 28.50
CA GLY A 332 1.62 -1.91 28.98
C GLY A 332 1.25 -0.74 28.07
N HIS A 333 1.15 0.47 28.63
CA HIS A 333 0.76 1.66 27.86
C HIS A 333 1.86 2.03 26.84
N PRO A 334 1.59 2.10 25.53
CA PRO A 334 2.60 2.37 24.50
C PRO A 334 3.30 3.71 24.65
N ASP A 335 2.59 4.75 25.07
CA ASP A 335 3.15 6.11 25.17
C ASP A 335 3.75 6.44 26.57
N GLY A 336 4.00 5.43 27.41
CA GLY A 336 4.51 5.63 28.78
C GLY A 336 6.01 5.33 28.92
N ASN A 337 6.75 6.18 29.64
CA ASN A 337 8.21 6.10 29.79
C ASN A 337 8.76 4.82 30.44
N SER A 338 7.93 4.01 31.13
CA SER A 338 8.36 2.85 31.91
C SER A 338 7.62 1.54 31.59
N CYS A 339 6.80 1.52 30.53
CA CYS A 339 5.93 0.38 30.24
C CYS A 339 6.66 -0.71 29.46
N HIS A 340 7.25 -1.66 30.18
CA HIS A 340 7.70 -2.91 29.59
C HIS A 340 6.49 -3.76 29.20
N MET A 341 6.15 -3.80 27.91
CA MET A 341 5.11 -4.71 27.41
C MET A 341 5.65 -6.13 27.41
N THR A 342 4.84 -7.07 27.88
CA THR A 342 5.27 -8.47 28.10
C THR A 342 4.52 -9.47 27.23
N GLU A 343 3.37 -9.07 26.69
CA GLU A 343 2.47 -9.95 25.94
C GLU A 343 1.76 -9.19 24.82
N LEU A 344 1.48 -9.92 23.74
CA LEU A 344 0.62 -9.50 22.63
C LEU A 344 -0.66 -10.32 22.67
N SER A 345 -1.81 -9.64 22.63
CA SER A 345 -3.12 -10.26 22.50
C SER A 345 -3.77 -9.85 21.19
N ILE A 346 -4.35 -10.81 20.47
CA ILE A 346 -5.07 -10.60 19.22
C ILE A 346 -6.55 -10.85 19.44
N TRP A 347 -7.35 -9.81 19.22
CA TRP A 347 -8.80 -9.82 19.35
C TRP A 347 -9.46 -9.76 18.00
N VAL A 348 -10.59 -10.45 17.85
CA VAL A 348 -11.40 -10.47 16.63
C VAL A 348 -12.78 -9.93 16.95
N LEU A 349 -13.24 -8.97 16.16
CA LEU A 349 -14.60 -8.47 16.24
C LEU A 349 -15.53 -9.42 15.46
N LYS A 350 -16.29 -10.24 16.20
CA LYS A 350 -17.19 -11.26 15.64
C LYS A 350 -18.50 -10.65 15.15
N ASP A 351 -19.10 -9.84 16.00
CA ASP A 351 -20.28 -9.06 15.67
C ASP A 351 -19.89 -7.57 15.66
N TYR A 352 -19.89 -7.01 14.46
CA TYR A 352 -19.54 -5.61 14.26
C TYR A 352 -20.58 -4.67 14.90
N ASP A 353 -21.86 -5.03 14.91
CA ASP A 353 -22.97 -4.21 15.39
C ASP A 353 -23.20 -4.35 16.89
N ALA A 354 -22.99 -5.54 17.45
CA ALA A 354 -23.03 -5.77 18.90
C ALA A 354 -21.71 -5.44 19.62
N GLU A 355 -20.66 -5.06 18.88
CA GLU A 355 -19.31 -4.80 19.39
C GLU A 355 -18.73 -6.00 20.18
N GLU A 356 -19.02 -7.22 19.73
CA GLU A 356 -18.59 -8.45 20.39
C GLU A 356 -17.18 -8.85 19.95
N TRP A 357 -16.23 -8.65 20.87
CA TRP A 357 -14.84 -9.04 20.68
C TRP A 357 -14.54 -10.39 21.32
N GLU A 358 -13.85 -11.25 20.57
CA GLU A 358 -13.36 -12.53 21.02
C GLU A 358 -11.82 -12.53 21.03
N LEU A 359 -11.22 -13.04 22.11
CA LEU A 359 -9.78 -13.24 22.17
C LEU A 359 -9.41 -14.46 21.33
N LYS A 360 -8.61 -14.27 20.27
CA LYS A 360 -8.20 -15.33 19.35
C LYS A 360 -6.86 -15.93 19.71
N HIS A 361 -5.90 -15.11 20.11
CA HIS A 361 -4.54 -15.57 20.40
C HIS A 361 -3.86 -14.64 21.40
N THR A 362 -3.03 -15.22 22.27
CA THR A 362 -2.15 -14.48 23.16
C THR A 362 -0.79 -15.15 23.12
N VAL A 363 0.27 -14.34 23.07
CA VAL A 363 1.65 -14.80 23.08
C VAL A 363 2.51 -13.87 23.92
N SER A 364 3.38 -14.44 24.75
CA SER A 364 4.33 -13.65 25.52
C SER A 364 5.48 -13.16 24.62
N PHE A 365 6.10 -12.03 24.95
CA PHE A 365 7.28 -11.57 24.20
C PHE A 365 8.49 -12.46 24.41
N LEU A 366 8.52 -13.23 25.49
CA LEU A 366 9.55 -14.22 25.72
C LEU A 366 9.43 -15.37 24.71
N GLU A 367 8.21 -15.81 24.41
CA GLU A 367 7.95 -16.79 23.36
C GLU A 367 8.11 -16.20 21.96
N LEU A 368 7.61 -14.99 21.73
CA LEU A 368 7.59 -14.36 20.40
C LEU A 368 8.98 -13.85 19.96
N PHE A 369 9.70 -13.17 20.85
CA PHE A 369 10.95 -12.48 20.55
C PHE A 369 12.15 -12.96 21.37
N GLY A 370 11.97 -13.89 22.31
CA GLY A 370 13.02 -14.27 23.25
C GLY A 370 13.35 -13.18 24.29
N LYS A 371 12.52 -12.14 24.39
CA LYS A 371 12.76 -10.97 25.26
C LYS A 371 11.72 -10.90 26.38
N ARG A 372 12.15 -10.52 27.58
CA ARG A 372 11.24 -10.36 28.73
C ARG A 372 10.22 -9.25 28.51
N SER A 373 10.60 -8.23 27.76
CA SER A 373 9.73 -7.14 27.37
C SER A 373 10.30 -6.39 26.17
N CYS A 374 9.42 -5.69 25.46
CA CYS A 374 9.76 -4.83 24.32
C CYS A 374 8.90 -3.56 24.37
N LYS A 375 9.37 -2.52 23.69
CA LYS A 375 8.66 -1.26 23.46
C LYS A 375 8.12 -1.23 22.03
N PHE A 376 6.83 -0.92 21.90
CA PHE A 376 6.23 -0.66 20.60
C PHE A 376 6.87 0.58 19.94
N VAL A 377 7.03 0.57 18.62
CA VAL A 377 7.74 1.57 17.79
C VAL A 377 9.26 1.57 17.98
N SER A 378 9.78 1.53 19.20
CA SER A 378 11.24 1.58 19.42
C SER A 378 11.94 0.25 19.21
N ASP A 379 11.37 -0.85 19.74
CA ASP A 379 11.99 -2.18 19.63
C ASP A 379 11.38 -2.98 18.47
N TYR A 380 10.05 -2.85 18.26
CA TYR A 380 9.35 -3.52 17.18
C TYR A 380 8.10 -2.74 16.75
N HIS A 381 7.61 -2.99 15.54
CA HIS A 381 6.25 -2.60 15.16
C HIS A 381 5.58 -3.68 14.31
N VAL A 382 4.25 -3.62 14.27
CA VAL A 382 3.40 -4.53 13.51
C VAL A 382 3.21 -3.97 12.10
N VAL A 383 3.57 -4.74 11.08
CA VAL A 383 3.45 -4.35 9.67
C VAL A 383 2.03 -4.60 9.18
N THR A 384 1.57 -5.86 9.28
CA THR A 384 0.24 -6.26 8.83
C THR A 384 -0.16 -7.63 9.36
N LEU A 385 -1.44 -7.94 9.25
CA LEU A 385 -1.98 -9.29 9.23
C LEU A 385 -2.01 -9.83 7.80
N HIS A 386 -1.78 -11.14 7.64
CA HIS A 386 -2.07 -11.77 6.35
C HIS A 386 -3.60 -11.81 6.12
N PRO A 387 -4.08 -11.45 4.92
CA PRO A 387 -5.52 -11.41 4.63
C PRO A 387 -6.18 -12.78 4.79
N GLU A 388 -5.51 -13.87 4.39
CA GLU A 388 -6.12 -15.21 4.36
C GLU A 388 -5.60 -16.20 5.43
N TYR A 389 -4.38 -15.98 5.94
CA TYR A 389 -3.68 -16.93 6.80
C TYR A 389 -3.53 -16.35 8.20
N ASN A 390 -3.30 -17.21 9.18
CA ASN A 390 -3.08 -16.80 10.57
C ASN A 390 -1.63 -16.30 10.80
N LEU A 391 -1.12 -15.49 9.86
CA LEU A 391 0.23 -14.95 9.88
C LEU A 391 0.22 -13.47 10.25
N ILE A 392 1.16 -13.08 11.10
CA ILE A 392 1.41 -11.70 11.50
C ILE A 392 2.81 -11.31 11.03
N TYR A 393 2.97 -10.11 10.47
CA TYR A 393 4.27 -9.60 10.07
C TYR A 393 4.72 -8.49 11.01
N PHE A 394 5.97 -8.57 11.46
CA PHE A 394 6.61 -7.59 12.34
C PHE A 394 7.93 -7.13 11.75
N VAL A 395 8.34 -5.92 12.10
CA VAL A 395 9.76 -5.56 12.03
C VAL A 395 10.35 -5.52 13.42
N GLN A 396 11.52 -6.12 13.55
CA GLN A 396 12.36 -6.07 14.73
C GLN A 396 13.44 -5.01 14.49
N HIS A 397 13.48 -3.96 15.31
CA HIS A 397 14.43 -2.85 15.11
C HIS A 397 15.82 -3.13 15.68
N TRP A 398 15.98 -4.15 16.52
CA TRP A 398 17.28 -4.50 17.11
C TRP A 398 18.20 -5.27 16.17
N ASP A 399 17.66 -5.91 15.14
CA ASP A 399 18.43 -6.61 14.10
C ASP A 399 17.92 -6.30 12.68
N TYR A 400 17.04 -5.30 12.59
CA TYR A 400 16.41 -4.82 11.36
C TYR A 400 15.79 -5.93 10.52
N LYS A 401 15.15 -6.93 11.14
CA LYS A 401 14.52 -8.04 10.40
C LYS A 401 13.02 -7.89 10.25
N LEU A 402 12.55 -8.12 9.03
CA LEU A 402 11.15 -8.43 8.75
C LEU A 402 10.92 -9.91 9.05
N VAL A 403 9.97 -10.19 9.94
CA VAL A 403 9.66 -11.54 10.41
C VAL A 403 8.16 -11.83 10.26
N SER A 404 7.82 -13.08 10.00
CA SER A 404 6.45 -13.58 10.04
C SER A 404 6.25 -14.52 11.23
N TYR A 405 5.17 -14.34 11.97
CA TYR A 405 4.74 -15.21 13.05
C TYR A 405 3.49 -15.99 12.64
N ASP A 406 3.56 -17.31 12.69
CA ASP A 406 2.43 -18.21 12.50
C ASP A 406 1.70 -18.44 13.82
N MET A 407 0.45 -18.00 13.94
CA MET A 407 -0.34 -18.19 15.16
C MET A 407 -0.76 -19.65 15.38
N ASP A 408 -0.88 -20.45 14.31
CA ASP A 408 -1.31 -21.84 14.40
C ASP A 408 -0.16 -22.75 14.87
N CYS A 409 1.04 -22.55 14.31
CA CYS A 409 2.24 -23.32 14.70
C CYS A 409 3.02 -22.67 15.86
N LYS A 410 2.75 -21.40 16.16
CA LYS A 410 3.49 -20.57 17.14
C LYS A 410 4.98 -20.44 16.81
N GLU A 411 5.29 -20.37 15.52
CA GLU A 411 6.67 -20.25 15.03
C GLU A 411 6.91 -18.86 14.44
N LEU A 412 8.13 -18.36 14.64
CA LEU A 412 8.61 -17.12 14.03
C LEU A 412 9.61 -17.46 12.93
N HIS A 413 9.40 -16.91 11.74
CA HIS A 413 10.27 -17.07 10.59
C HIS A 413 10.86 -15.72 10.15
N ASN A 414 12.17 -15.71 9.91
CA ASN A 414 12.85 -14.55 9.32
C ASN A 414 12.61 -14.53 7.82
N LEU A 415 12.20 -13.37 7.29
CA LEU A 415 11.95 -13.20 5.85
C LEU A 415 13.14 -12.52 5.17
N CYS A 416 13.52 -11.33 5.67
CA CYS A 416 14.62 -10.56 5.14
C CYS A 416 15.11 -9.51 6.16
N THR A 417 16.30 -8.97 5.92
CA THR A 417 16.78 -7.76 6.58
C THR A 417 16.23 -6.54 5.84
N VAL A 418 15.73 -5.56 6.59
CA VAL A 418 15.29 -4.26 6.12
C VAL A 418 16.46 -3.28 6.34
N GLY A 419 16.66 -2.30 5.45
CA GLY A 419 17.69 -1.26 5.65
C GLY A 419 17.47 -0.47 6.95
N CYS A 420 18.46 0.26 7.44
CA CYS A 420 18.29 1.08 8.65
C CYS A 420 17.38 2.31 8.45
N ASP A 421 17.13 2.71 7.19
CA ASP A 421 16.53 4.01 6.85
C ASP A 421 15.10 3.94 6.30
N TYR A 422 14.38 2.83 6.55
CA TYR A 422 12.99 2.73 6.11
C TYR A 422 12.07 3.57 7.01
N GLY A 423 11.29 4.46 6.39
CA GLY A 423 10.24 5.24 7.06
C GLY A 423 8.92 4.47 7.18
N SER A 424 8.56 3.66 6.18
CA SER A 424 7.31 2.88 6.21
C SER A 424 7.43 1.57 5.44
N ILE A 425 6.75 0.51 5.89
CA ILE A 425 6.69 -0.80 5.21
C ILE A 425 5.24 -1.19 5.01
N THR A 426 4.77 -1.38 3.79
CA THR A 426 3.37 -1.72 3.55
C THR A 426 3.20 -3.01 2.75
N PRO A 427 2.21 -3.87 3.09
CA PRO A 427 1.93 -5.06 2.31
C PRO A 427 1.43 -4.70 0.90
N TYR A 428 1.82 -5.51 -0.07
CA TYR A 428 1.35 -5.37 -1.44
C TYR A 428 0.52 -6.57 -1.90
N VAL A 429 -0.71 -6.27 -2.28
CA VAL A 429 -1.61 -7.17 -2.98
C VAL A 429 -1.82 -6.59 -4.38
N PRO A 430 -1.32 -7.22 -5.45
CA PRO A 430 -1.39 -6.62 -6.78
C PRO A 430 -2.81 -6.43 -7.31
N TYR A 431 -3.01 -5.34 -8.05
CA TYR A 431 -4.25 -5.06 -8.75
C TYR A 431 -3.99 -4.89 -10.25
N PHE A 432 -4.24 -5.95 -11.01
CA PHE A 432 -3.89 -6.04 -12.43
C PHE A 432 -4.92 -5.45 -13.40
N SER A 433 -6.03 -4.94 -12.91
CA SER A 433 -7.07 -4.37 -13.78
C SER A 433 -6.78 -2.90 -14.06
N GLU A 434 -7.05 -2.48 -15.29
CA GLU A 434 -6.88 -1.07 -15.67
C GLU A 434 -7.90 -0.20 -14.92
N THR A 435 -7.41 0.87 -14.32
CA THR A 435 -8.23 1.86 -13.64
C THR A 435 -8.29 3.11 -14.51
N PRO A 436 -9.46 3.50 -15.07
CA PRO A 436 -9.57 4.68 -15.94
C PRO A 436 -9.12 6.00 -15.29
N VAL A 437 -9.04 6.02 -13.96
CA VAL A 437 -8.59 7.15 -13.15
C VAL A 437 -7.08 7.34 -13.22
N LEU A 438 -6.31 6.26 -13.40
CA LEU A 438 -4.85 6.30 -13.52
C LEU A 438 -4.50 6.56 -14.98
N SER A 439 -4.19 7.82 -15.29
CA SER A 439 -4.13 8.32 -16.68
C SER A 439 -2.73 8.39 -17.28
N LYS A 440 -1.68 8.27 -16.45
CA LYS A 440 -0.29 8.32 -16.89
C LYS A 440 0.35 6.96 -16.72
N ARG A 441 1.16 6.54 -17.69
CA ARG A 441 1.98 5.34 -17.60
C ARG A 441 3.41 5.73 -17.20
N ALA A 442 4.01 5.03 -16.24
CA ALA A 442 5.42 5.15 -15.93
C ALA A 442 6.25 4.56 -17.09
N PRO A 443 7.38 5.18 -17.45
CA PRO A 443 8.21 4.78 -18.59
C PRO A 443 8.97 3.48 -18.37
#